data_AF-A0A932UVU8-F1
#
_entry.id   AF-A0A932UVU8-F1
#
_cell.length_a   1.000
_cell.length_b   1.000
_cell.length_c   1.000
_cell.angle_alpha   90.00
_cell.angle_beta   90.00
_cell.angle_gamma   90.00
#
_symmetry.space_group_name_H-M   'P 1'
#
loop_
_entity.id
_entity.type
_entity.pdbx_description
1 polymer ?
#
loop_
_entity_poly.entity_id
_entity_poly.type
_entity_poly.pdbx_seq_one_letter_code
_entity_poly.pdbx_strand_id
1 'polypeptide(L)' 'MQEILETRGLKKSFGEIHAVDGVSLRIPQRLLTSIIGPN' A
#
# COMPACT_ATOMS: atom_id res chain seq x y z
N MET A 1 9.18 16.65 -3.24
CA MET A 1 9.10 16.08 -1.88
C MET A 1 9.84 14.75 -1.91
N GLN A 2 10.55 14.36 -0.85
CA GLN A 2 11.28 13.09 -0.80
C GLN A 2 10.35 11.99 -0.29
N GLU A 3 10.26 10.87 -1.01
CA GLU A 3 9.48 9.70 -0.58
C GLU A 3 10.36 8.78 0.30
N ILE A 4 9.77 8.19 1.35
CA ILE A 4 10.44 7.18 2.19
C ILE A 4 9.98 5.75 1.87
N LEU A 5 8.79 5.59 1.28
CA LEU A 5 8.26 4.30 0.83
C LEU A 5 7.47 4.48 -0.47
N GLU A 6 7.65 3.56 -1.40
CA GLU A 6 6.82 3.47 -2.61
C GLU A 6 6.46 2.01 -2.91
N THR A 7 5.22 1.79 -3.35
CA THR A 7 4.77 0.55 -3.96
C THR A 7 4.21 0.83 -5.35
N ARG A 8 4.37 -0.11 -6.27
CA ARG A 8 3.84 -0.04 -7.64
C ARG A 8 3.13 -1.34 -7.97
N GLY A 9 1.82 -1.27 -8.11
CA GLY A 9 0.98 -2.43 -8.44
C GLY A 9 1.11 -3.60 -7.45
N LEU A 10 1.31 -3.31 -6.16
CA LEU A 10 1.50 -4.34 -5.13
C LEU A 10 0.30 -5.29 -5.11
N LYS A 11 0.59 -6.59 -5.20
CA LYS A 11 -0.42 -7.65 -5.15
C LYS A 11 -0.02 -8.67 -4.10
N LYS A 12 -1.01 -9.23 -3.41
CA LYS A 12 -0.85 -10.36 -2.50
C LYS A 12 -2.09 -11.23 -2.59
N SER A 13 -1.87 -12.52 -2.83
CA SER A 13 -2.93 -13.53 -2.85
C SER A 13 -2.64 -14.67 -1.89
N PHE A 14 -3.71 -15.26 -1.38
CA PHE A 14 -3.71 -16.50 -0.60
C PHE A 14 -4.75 -17.44 -1.23
N GLY A 15 -4.29 -18.44 -1.99
CA GLY A 15 -5.18 -19.22 -2.85
C GLY A 15 -5.91 -18.32 -3.85
N GLU A 16 -7.23 -18.44 -3.91
CA GLU A 16 -8.10 -17.64 -4.78
C GLU A 16 -8.40 -16.24 -4.24
N ILE A 17 -8.00 -15.93 -3.00
CA ILE A 17 -8.28 -14.64 -2.36
C ILE A 17 -7.20 -13.64 -2.74
N HIS A 18 -7.61 -12.51 -3.35
CA HIS A 18 -6.76 -11.35 -3.60
C HIS A 18 -6.79 -10.40 -2.37
N ALA A 19 -5.91 -10.66 -1.40
CA ALA A 19 -5.82 -9.86 -0.17
C ALA A 19 -5.31 -8.43 -0.42
N VAL A 20 -4.45 -8.26 -1.42
CA VAL A 20 -4.05 -6.94 -1.93
C VAL A 20 -4.06 -7.03 -3.45
N ASP A 21 -4.73 -6.10 -4.14
CA ASP A 21 -4.86 -6.15 -5.60
C ASP A 21 -4.41 -4.84 -6.28
N GLY A 22 -3.15 -4.80 -6.72
CA GLY A 22 -2.65 -3.77 -7.62
C GLY A 22 -2.43 -2.40 -6.96
N VAL A 23 -2.23 -2.35 -5.64
CA VAL A 23 -2.12 -1.09 -4.90
C VAL A 23 -0.80 -0.38 -5.20
N SER A 24 -0.87 0.88 -5.60
CA SER A 24 0.29 1.78 -5.72
C SER A 24 0.16 2.89 -4.69
N LEU A 25 1.19 3.05 -3.86
CA LEU A 25 1.23 4.00 -2.75
C LEU A 25 2.58 4.72 -2.73
N ARG A 26 2.56 5.99 -2.35
CA ARG A 26 3.76 6.77 -2.01
C ARG A 26 3.59 7.39 -0.64
N ILE A 27 4.60 7.22 0.21
CA ILE A 27 4.63 7.82 1.54
C ILE A 27 5.74 8.87 1.58
N PRO A 28 5.38 10.16 1.70
CA PRO A 28 6.35 11.23 1.86
C PRO A 28 7.10 11.12 3.17
N GLN A 29 8.38 11.49 3.14
CA GLN A 29 9.17 11.61 4.35
C GLN A 29 8.56 12.67 5.29
N ARG A 30 8.59 12.38 6.61
CA ARG A 30 8.06 13.25 7.68
C ARG A 30 6.55 13.50 7.62
N LEU A 31 5.78 12.66 6.92
CA LEU A 31 4.32 12.69 6.92
C LEU A 31 3.75 11.49 7.69
N LEU A 32 2.89 11.76 8.69
CA LEU A 32 2.12 10.70 9.35
C LEU A 32 1.05 10.19 8.38
N THR A 33 1.15 8.92 8.00
CA THR A 33 0.23 8.26 7.06
C THR A 33 -0.40 7.06 7.75
N SER A 34 -1.73 6.93 7.65
CA SER A 34 -2.49 5.80 8.19
C SER A 34 -3.30 5.12 7.08
N ILE A 35 -3.47 3.81 7.18
CA ILE A 35 -4.36 3.03 6.31
C ILE A 35 -5.56 2.63 7.17
N ILE A 36 -6.77 2.95 6.68
CA ILE A 36 -8.03 2.65 7.36
C ILE A 36 -8.93 1.83 6.44
N GLY A 37 -9.66 0.88 7.02
CA GLY A 37 -10.57 0.01 6.29
C GLY A 37 -11.40 -0.86 7.25
N PRO A 38 -12.43 -1.54 6.73
CA PRO A 38 -13.18 -2.53 7.50
C PRO A 38 -12.29 -3.74 7.89
N ASN A 39 -12.82 -4.58 8.78
CA ASN A 39 -12.26 -5.92 9.02
C ASN A 39 -12.55 -6.85 7.83
#